data_AF-A0A1R3HMU4-F1
#
_entry.id   AF-A0A1R3HMU4-F1
#
_cell.length_a   1.000
_cell.length_b   1.000
_cell.length_c   1.000
_cell.angle_alpha   90.00
_cell.angle_beta   90.00
_cell.angle_gamma   90.00
#
_symmetry.space_group_name_H-M   'P 1'
#
loop_
_entity.id
_entity.type
_entity.pdbx_description
1 polymer ?
#
loop_
_entity_poly.entity_id
_entity_poly.type
_entity_poly.pdbx_seq_one_letter_code
_entity_poly.pdbx_strand_id
1 'polypeptide(L)'
;MVPLELEHTLNEGNSHNGSGNIPIEDGKAITKYQNREGWAAIPFIIGSIVGLTLSISSWASTLIVFLIKEFNVKSIDATQINNVVLGLNTLLPVAGAILADVFPSYFVISFFAFVSLLGMILFNLITTIHSLRPSPCELMGSIPSCPSPSRLQLAILYITLGLASLGVGGTRFTIATMGAAQFDKPKNQRAFLSLYFLAFYVANGTGLTAMIYIEDNVGWNLAFWICLVSNVIALVLFLSGKRFYRRKPKVERNPFLSFVHVVLAAIQKRNISGTFGNRDYYYGS
;
A
#
# COMPACT_ATOMS: atom_id res chain seq x y z
N MET A 1 51.43 -13.25 3.43
CA MET A 1 52.55 -13.05 2.51
C MET A 1 52.61 -14.29 1.63
N VAL A 2 52.16 -14.16 0.37
CA VAL A 2 52.25 -15.20 -0.68
C VAL A 2 53.57 -14.99 -1.42
N PRO A 3 54.30 -16.06 -1.79
CA PRO A 3 54.50 -16.43 -3.22
C PRO A 3 54.32 -17.96 -3.46
N LEU A 4 53.72 -18.41 -4.57
CA LEU A 4 54.31 -18.72 -5.91
C LEU A 4 55.36 -19.87 -5.80
N GLU A 5 55.35 -20.99 -6.52
CA GLU A 5 54.89 -21.43 -7.85
C GLU A 5 54.80 -22.97 -7.80
N LEU A 6 53.90 -23.61 -8.56
CA LEU A 6 54.21 -24.92 -9.17
C LEU A 6 53.29 -25.16 -10.37
N GLU A 7 53.86 -24.92 -11.54
CA GLU A 7 53.35 -25.33 -12.84
C GLU A 7 53.85 -26.77 -13.10
N HIS A 8 52.99 -27.70 -13.53
CA HIS A 8 53.32 -28.74 -14.53
C HIS A 8 52.13 -29.69 -14.83
N THR A 9 51.64 -29.58 -16.07
CA THR A 9 51.43 -30.66 -17.06
C THR A 9 50.40 -31.79 -16.90
N LEU A 10 49.54 -31.86 -17.93
CA LEU A 10 49.17 -33.02 -18.78
C LEU A 10 48.26 -34.11 -18.20
N ASN A 11 47.10 -34.35 -18.85
CA ASN A 11 46.84 -35.47 -19.80
C ASN A 11 45.31 -35.59 -20.09
N GLU A 12 44.87 -35.37 -21.32
CA GLU A 12 44.50 -36.38 -22.36
C GLU A 12 43.31 -37.31 -22.06
N GLY A 13 42.35 -37.36 -22.99
CA GLY A 13 41.56 -38.58 -23.26
C GLY A 13 40.06 -38.42 -23.52
N ASN A 14 39.66 -38.16 -24.78
CA ASN A 14 38.58 -38.79 -25.60
C ASN A 14 37.27 -39.27 -24.91
N SER A 15 36.04 -39.22 -25.47
CA SER A 15 35.52 -39.17 -26.84
C SER A 15 33.99 -39.08 -26.74
N HIS A 16 33.33 -38.18 -27.48
CA HIS A 16 32.22 -38.51 -28.40
C HIS A 16 31.62 -37.24 -29.02
N ASN A 17 31.91 -37.04 -30.30
CA ASN A 17 31.21 -36.13 -31.18
C ASN A 17 29.82 -36.69 -31.50
N GLY A 18 28.78 -35.95 -31.12
CA GLY A 18 27.42 -36.06 -31.65
C GLY A 18 26.99 -34.68 -32.14
N SER A 19 27.10 -34.48 -33.45
CA SER A 19 26.75 -33.24 -34.13
C SER A 19 25.27 -32.90 -33.95
N GLY A 20 25.01 -31.71 -33.44
CA GLY A 20 23.68 -31.12 -33.32
C GLY A 20 23.82 -29.60 -33.25
N ASN A 21 23.96 -28.97 -34.43
CA ASN A 21 23.93 -27.52 -34.57
C ASN A 21 22.58 -26.98 -34.10
N ILE A 22 22.54 -26.40 -32.90
CA ILE A 22 21.42 -25.56 -32.43
C ILE A 22 21.83 -24.10 -32.69
N PRO A 23 21.02 -23.28 -33.39
CA PRO A 23 21.40 -21.91 -33.73
C PRO A 23 21.62 -21.07 -32.48
N ILE A 24 22.75 -20.37 -32.45
CA ILE A 24 23.12 -19.36 -31.47
C ILE A 24 22.26 -18.11 -31.72
N GLU A 25 20.96 -18.19 -31.45
CA GLU A 25 20.03 -17.05 -31.59
C GLU A 25 19.19 -16.83 -30.32
N ASP A 26 18.90 -17.89 -29.56
CA ASP A 26 18.12 -17.83 -28.31
C ASP A 26 18.90 -17.21 -27.14
N GLY A 27 20.24 -17.29 -27.15
CA GLY A 27 21.09 -16.70 -26.11
C GLY A 27 21.00 -15.18 -26.04
N LYS A 28 20.78 -14.50 -27.18
CA LYS A 28 20.63 -13.03 -27.25
C LYS A 28 19.25 -12.56 -26.82
N ALA A 29 18.20 -13.34 -27.08
CA ALA A 29 16.83 -13.01 -26.66
C ALA A 29 16.66 -13.18 -25.14
N ILE A 30 17.23 -14.24 -24.56
CA ILE A 30 17.17 -14.52 -23.12
C ILE A 30 18.00 -13.50 -22.33
N THR A 31 19.21 -13.14 -22.78
CA THR A 31 20.00 -12.07 -22.14
C THR A 31 19.36 -10.69 -22.26
N LYS A 32 18.65 -10.38 -23.36
CA LYS A 32 17.95 -9.09 -23.51
C LYS A 32 16.75 -8.94 -22.58
N TYR A 33 16.08 -10.05 -22.23
CA TYR A 33 14.98 -10.05 -21.24
C TYR A 33 15.50 -9.99 -19.79
N GLN A 34 16.73 -10.45 -19.56
CA GLN A 34 17.40 -10.42 -18.26
C GLN A 34 18.05 -9.04 -17.97
N ASN A 35 18.40 -8.28 -19.01
CA ASN A 35 19.10 -6.99 -18.91
C ASN A 35 18.21 -5.73 -18.76
N ARG A 36 16.89 -5.81 -18.91
CA ARG A 36 16.01 -4.73 -18.45
C ARG A 36 15.73 -4.93 -16.96
N GLU A 37 16.71 -4.55 -16.14
CA GLU A 37 16.48 -4.25 -14.73
C GLU A 37 15.18 -3.40 -14.61
N GLY A 38 14.43 -3.55 -13.50
CA GLY A 38 13.06 -3.04 -13.30
C GLY A 38 12.79 -1.53 -13.48
N TRP A 39 13.71 -0.78 -14.08
CA TRP A 39 13.65 0.64 -14.40
C TRP A 39 12.41 1.05 -15.21
N ALA A 40 11.96 0.21 -16.14
CA ALA A 40 10.75 0.50 -16.92
C ALA A 40 9.47 0.53 -16.07
N ALA A 41 9.46 -0.12 -14.90
CA ALA A 41 8.34 -0.09 -13.96
C ALA A 41 8.33 1.14 -13.05
N ILE A 42 9.48 1.78 -12.82
CA ILE A 42 9.63 2.91 -11.89
C ILE A 42 8.64 4.05 -12.18
N PRO A 43 8.50 4.60 -13.40
CA PRO A 43 7.64 5.76 -13.60
C PRO A 43 6.17 5.46 -13.29
N PHE A 44 5.70 4.24 -13.58
CA PHE A 44 4.35 3.81 -13.23
C PHE A 44 4.17 3.72 -11.72
N ILE A 45 5.10 3.09 -11.01
CA ILE A 45 5.04 2.92 -9.56
C ILE A 45 5.14 4.27 -8.82
N ILE A 46 6.10 5.11 -9.22
CA ILE A 46 6.32 6.44 -8.63
C ILE A 46 5.14 7.36 -8.92
N GLY A 47 4.64 7.40 -10.16
CA GLY A 47 3.47 8.20 -10.50
C GLY A 47 2.23 7.80 -9.71
N SER A 48 2.00 6.49 -9.56
CA SER A 48 0.89 5.97 -8.75
C SER A 48 1.00 6.36 -7.27
N ILE A 49 2.17 6.19 -6.63
CA ILE A 49 2.28 6.56 -5.22
C ILE A 49 2.15 8.07 -5.01
N VAL A 50 2.63 8.90 -5.93
CA VAL A 50 2.50 10.36 -5.85
C VAL A 50 1.02 10.75 -5.85
N GLY A 51 0.22 10.29 -6.82
CA GLY A 51 -1.20 10.63 -6.90
C GLY A 51 -2.03 10.09 -5.73
N LEU A 52 -1.77 8.84 -5.31
CA LEU A 52 -2.39 8.27 -4.11
C LEU A 52 -2.02 9.08 -2.86
N THR A 53 -0.74 9.41 -2.69
CA THR A 53 -0.27 10.12 -1.50
C THR A 53 -0.83 11.52 -1.42
N LEU A 54 -0.83 12.28 -2.53
CA LEU A 54 -1.42 13.60 -2.63
C LEU A 54 -2.88 13.60 -2.14
N SER A 55 -3.68 12.69 -2.68
CA SER A 55 -5.09 12.56 -2.33
C SER A 55 -5.26 12.24 -0.84
N ILE A 56 -4.46 11.31 -0.32
CA ILE A 56 -4.53 10.91 1.09
C ILE A 56 -4.10 12.04 2.03
N SER A 57 -3.03 12.77 1.72
CA SER A 57 -2.61 13.91 2.54
C SER A 57 -3.67 15.01 2.59
N SER A 58 -4.42 15.22 1.50
CA SER A 58 -5.51 16.21 1.46
C SER A 58 -6.57 15.85 2.49
N TRP A 59 -7.34 14.78 2.23
CA TRP A 59 -8.50 14.46 3.06
C TRP A 59 -8.13 14.09 4.50
N ALA A 60 -6.96 13.48 4.73
CA ALA A 60 -6.57 13.08 6.09
C ALA A 60 -6.15 14.28 6.95
N SER A 61 -5.55 15.31 6.36
CA SER A 61 -5.09 16.49 7.12
C SER A 61 -6.21 17.47 7.44
N THR A 62 -7.23 17.53 6.58
CA THR A 62 -8.34 18.47 6.74
C THR A 62 -9.61 17.83 7.26
N LEU A 63 -9.58 16.55 7.60
CA LEU A 63 -10.71 15.80 8.16
C LEU A 63 -11.36 16.51 9.35
N ILE A 64 -10.59 16.99 10.33
CA ILE A 64 -11.16 17.69 11.50
C ILE A 64 -11.92 18.94 11.07
N VAL A 65 -11.32 19.75 10.20
CA VAL A 65 -11.93 20.99 9.70
C VAL A 65 -13.17 20.68 8.87
N PHE A 66 -13.14 19.63 8.06
CA PHE A 66 -14.28 19.14 7.30
C PHE A 66 -15.42 18.69 8.22
N LEU A 67 -15.15 17.94 9.29
CA LEU A 67 -16.18 17.51 10.24
C LEU A 67 -16.85 18.70 10.93
N ILE A 68 -16.08 19.72 11.30
CA ILE A 68 -16.56 20.91 12.01
C ILE A 68 -17.34 21.84 11.07
N LYS A 69 -16.71 22.28 9.97
CA LYS A 69 -17.29 23.24 9.02
C LYS A 69 -18.38 22.61 8.16
N GLU A 70 -18.18 21.34 7.79
CA GLU A 70 -19.00 20.67 6.79
C GLU A 70 -20.14 19.84 7.40
N PHE A 71 -19.86 19.12 8.48
CA PHE A 71 -20.84 18.24 9.13
C PHE A 71 -21.42 18.79 10.46
N ASN A 72 -21.08 20.02 10.83
CA ASN A 72 -21.50 20.67 12.09
C ASN A 72 -21.18 19.82 13.34
N VAL A 73 -20.11 19.03 13.29
CA VAL A 73 -19.67 18.17 14.39
C VAL A 73 -18.89 19.02 15.40
N LYS A 74 -19.10 18.78 16.69
CA LYS A 74 -18.34 19.46 17.74
C LYS A 74 -16.86 19.11 17.66
N SER A 75 -15.98 20.07 17.96
CA SER A 75 -14.52 19.88 17.86
C SER A 75 -13.98 18.68 18.65
N ILE A 76 -14.59 18.37 19.80
CA ILE A 76 -14.19 17.21 20.64
C ILE A 76 -14.47 15.90 19.90
N ASP A 77 -15.69 15.74 19.37
CA ASP A 77 -16.10 14.53 18.64
C ASP A 77 -15.33 14.39 17.32
N ALA A 78 -15.12 15.50 16.61
CA ALA A 78 -14.33 15.52 15.37
C ALA A 78 -12.88 15.02 15.61
N THR A 79 -12.27 15.42 16.72
CA THR A 79 -10.93 14.96 17.10
C THR A 79 -10.92 13.46 17.42
N GLN A 80 -11.95 12.95 18.11
CA GLN A 80 -12.07 11.51 18.37
C GLN A 80 -12.18 10.70 17.09
N ILE A 81 -13.03 11.12 16.15
CA ILE A 81 -13.18 10.48 14.83
C ILE A 81 -11.83 10.48 14.09
N ASN A 82 -11.13 11.62 14.07
CA ASN A 82 -9.82 11.72 13.45
C ASN A 82 -8.79 10.77 14.07
N ASN A 83 -8.76 10.65 15.40
CA ASN A 83 -7.87 9.72 16.09
C ASN A 83 -8.14 8.25 15.72
N VAL A 84 -9.42 7.88 15.57
CA VAL A 84 -9.80 6.54 15.08
C VAL A 84 -9.29 6.32 13.66
N VAL A 85 -9.47 7.29 12.77
CA VAL A 85 -8.96 7.21 11.39
C VAL A 85 -7.44 7.09 11.35
N LEU A 86 -6.71 7.85 12.17
CA LEU A 86 -5.26 7.73 12.31
C LEU A 86 -4.85 6.33 12.81
N GLY A 87 -5.59 5.80 13.79
CA GLY A 87 -5.42 4.42 14.27
C GLY A 87 -5.63 3.38 13.15
N LEU A 88 -6.67 3.53 12.34
CA LEU A 88 -6.92 2.65 11.19
C LEU A 88 -5.80 2.75 10.15
N ASN A 89 -5.37 3.97 9.81
CA ASN A 89 -4.31 4.20 8.83
C ASN A 89 -2.94 3.65 9.27
N THR A 90 -2.72 3.41 10.56
CA THR A 90 -1.49 2.80 11.09
C THR A 90 -1.59 1.28 11.21
N LEU A 91 -2.77 0.74 11.53
CA LEU A 91 -2.99 -0.70 11.71
C LEU A 91 -3.31 -1.46 10.42
N LEU A 92 -4.12 -0.89 9.53
CA LEU A 92 -4.53 -1.52 8.27
C LEU A 92 -3.36 -1.86 7.32
N PRO A 93 -2.26 -1.09 7.27
CA PRO A 93 -1.02 -1.52 6.62
C PRO A 93 -0.53 -2.93 6.97
N VAL A 94 -0.66 -3.32 8.25
CA VAL A 94 -0.23 -4.65 8.70
C VAL A 94 -1.11 -5.73 8.07
N ALA A 95 -2.43 -5.53 8.06
CA ALA A 95 -3.35 -6.44 7.38
C ALA A 95 -3.11 -6.49 5.86
N GLY A 96 -2.84 -5.34 5.24
CA GLY A 96 -2.48 -5.23 3.82
C GLY A 96 -1.21 -6.00 3.48
N ALA A 97 -0.18 -5.90 4.32
CA ALA A 97 1.08 -6.64 4.16
C ALA A 97 0.86 -8.16 4.26
N ILE A 98 0.11 -8.63 5.25
CA ILE A 98 -0.23 -10.06 5.39
C ILE A 98 -0.95 -10.58 4.13
N LEU A 99 -1.92 -9.80 3.60
CA LEU A 99 -2.60 -10.16 2.36
C LEU A 99 -1.65 -10.19 1.15
N ALA A 100 -0.71 -9.24 1.07
CA ALA A 100 0.29 -9.16 0.01
C ALA A 100 1.33 -10.28 0.01
N ASP A 101 1.50 -10.95 1.15
CA ASP A 101 2.32 -12.15 1.25
C ASP A 101 1.54 -13.39 0.76
N VAL A 102 0.23 -13.46 1.06
CA VAL A 102 -0.64 -14.59 0.70
C VAL A 102 -1.11 -14.53 -0.75
N PHE A 103 -1.36 -13.35 -1.31
CA PHE A 103 -1.79 -13.11 -2.68
C PHE A 103 -0.71 -12.36 -3.45
N PRO A 104 -0.64 -12.44 -4.79
CA PRO A 104 0.34 -11.66 -5.53
C PRO A 104 0.13 -10.16 -5.28
N SER A 105 1.19 -9.44 -4.90
CA SER A 105 1.11 -8.04 -4.44
C SER A 105 0.40 -7.12 -5.43
N TYR A 106 0.54 -7.36 -6.74
CA TYR A 106 -0.19 -6.63 -7.78
C TYR A 106 -1.72 -6.68 -7.59
N PHE A 107 -2.29 -7.85 -7.32
CA PHE A 107 -3.74 -7.99 -7.15
C PHE A 107 -4.21 -7.33 -5.86
N VAL A 108 -3.43 -7.46 -4.78
CA VAL A 108 -3.73 -6.83 -3.49
C VAL A 108 -3.73 -5.31 -3.62
N ILE A 109 -2.67 -4.73 -4.19
CA ILE A 109 -2.59 -3.28 -4.44
C ILE A 109 -3.74 -2.83 -5.32
N SER A 110 -4.01 -3.55 -6.42
CA SER A 110 -5.09 -3.20 -7.33
C SER A 110 -6.44 -3.17 -6.61
N PHE A 111 -6.75 -4.19 -5.80
CA PHE A 111 -7.98 -4.26 -5.02
C PHE A 111 -8.11 -3.07 -4.07
N PHE A 112 -7.08 -2.80 -3.26
CA PHE A 112 -7.10 -1.68 -2.32
C PHE A 112 -7.10 -0.31 -3.02
N ALA A 113 -6.50 -0.18 -4.20
CA ALA A 113 -6.58 1.02 -5.00
C ALA A 113 -8.01 1.26 -5.54
N PHE A 114 -8.73 0.22 -5.94
CA PHE A 114 -10.16 0.34 -6.27
C PHE A 114 -11.01 0.71 -5.04
N VAL A 115 -10.71 0.14 -3.87
CA VAL A 115 -11.37 0.51 -2.60
C VAL A 115 -11.10 1.98 -2.25
N SER A 116 -9.86 2.45 -2.44
CA SER A 116 -9.50 3.86 -2.27
C SER A 116 -10.30 4.76 -3.21
N LEU A 117 -10.40 4.37 -4.49
CA LEU A 117 -11.17 5.11 -5.49
C LEU A 117 -12.65 5.21 -5.10
N LEU A 118 -13.25 4.12 -4.62
CA LEU A 118 -14.64 4.13 -4.14
C LEU A 118 -14.84 5.10 -2.97
N GLY A 119 -13.89 5.13 -2.02
CA GLY A 119 -13.88 6.12 -0.94
C GLY A 119 -13.82 7.55 -1.46
N MET A 120 -12.97 7.83 -2.46
CA MET A 120 -12.88 9.17 -3.06
C MET A 120 -14.15 9.58 -3.83
N ILE A 121 -14.80 8.63 -4.52
CA ILE A 121 -16.08 8.87 -5.19
C ILE A 121 -17.14 9.25 -4.17
N LEU A 122 -17.22 8.54 -3.04
CA LEU A 122 -18.17 8.87 -1.97
C LEU A 122 -17.88 10.23 -1.32
N PHE A 123 -16.61 10.57 -1.10
CA PHE A 123 -16.25 11.93 -0.64
C PHE A 123 -16.76 13.01 -1.58
N ASN A 124 -16.60 12.83 -2.89
CA ASN A 124 -17.12 13.76 -3.89
C ASN A 124 -18.64 13.79 -3.91
N LEU A 125 -19.30 12.64 -3.73
CA LEU A 125 -20.75 12.58 -3.65
C LEU A 125 -21.27 13.36 -2.45
N ILE A 126 -20.62 13.23 -1.29
CA ILE A 126 -20.94 14.00 -0.07
C ILE A 126 -20.80 15.50 -0.30
N THR A 127 -19.77 15.96 -1.01
CA THR A 127 -19.53 17.39 -1.22
C THR A 127 -20.36 18.00 -2.34
N THR A 128 -20.76 17.20 -3.33
CA THR A 128 -21.59 17.67 -4.46
C THR A 128 -23.09 17.61 -4.18
N ILE A 129 -23.55 16.60 -3.43
CA ILE A 129 -24.98 16.42 -3.13
C ILE A 129 -25.30 17.05 -1.77
N HIS A 130 -25.95 18.20 -1.80
CA HIS A 130 -26.37 18.91 -0.58
C HIS A 130 -27.25 18.06 0.36
N SER A 131 -28.03 17.11 -0.14
CA SER A 131 -28.84 16.20 0.70
C SER A 131 -28.01 15.22 1.55
N LEU A 132 -26.76 14.94 1.16
CA LEU A 132 -25.85 14.05 1.90
C LEU A 132 -25.09 14.76 3.01
N ARG A 133 -25.29 16.08 3.15
CA ARG A 133 -24.66 16.93 4.14
C ARG A 133 -25.73 17.67 4.95
N PRO A 134 -25.47 18.03 6.22
CA PRO A 134 -26.32 18.97 6.94
C PRO A 134 -26.50 20.27 6.17
N SER A 135 -27.66 20.91 6.31
CA SER A 135 -27.84 22.25 5.77
C SER A 135 -26.84 23.22 6.45
N PRO A 136 -26.39 24.26 5.72
CA PRO A 136 -25.50 25.27 6.27
C PRO A 136 -26.06 25.86 7.56
N CYS A 137 -25.20 26.22 8.51
CA CYS A 137 -25.65 26.91 9.70
C CYS A 137 -26.24 28.28 9.30
N GLU A 138 -27.52 28.47 9.60
CA GLU A 138 -28.17 29.77 9.43
C GLU A 138 -28.00 30.60 10.69
N LEU A 139 -27.69 31.89 10.53
CA LEU A 139 -27.79 32.85 11.63
C LEU A 139 -29.26 33.17 11.87
N MET A 140 -29.90 32.47 12.79
CA MET A 140 -31.21 32.86 13.31
C MET A 140 -30.99 33.92 14.41
N GLY A 141 -30.83 35.19 14.01
CA GLY A 141 -30.52 36.28 14.94
C GLY A 141 -29.05 36.27 15.39
N SER A 142 -28.78 36.31 16.70
CA SER A 142 -27.43 36.37 17.29
C SER A 142 -26.85 35.01 17.72
N ILE A 143 -27.60 33.91 17.53
CA ILE A 143 -27.15 32.55 17.89
C ILE A 143 -27.12 31.70 16.62
N PRO A 144 -25.95 31.20 16.20
CA PRO A 144 -25.88 30.26 15.08
C PRO A 144 -26.57 28.95 15.48
N SER A 145 -27.70 28.63 14.84
CA SER A 145 -28.41 27.37 15.04
C SER A 145 -27.99 26.42 13.93
N CYS A 146 -27.03 25.54 14.25
CA CYS A 146 -26.54 24.54 13.31
C CYS A 146 -27.35 23.25 13.48
N PRO A 147 -28.03 22.77 12.43
CA PRO A 147 -28.72 21.49 12.50
C PRO A 147 -27.71 20.37 12.65
N SER A 148 -27.96 19.48 13.62
CA SER A 148 -27.18 18.26 13.83
C SER A 148 -27.29 17.34 12.61
N PRO A 149 -26.22 16.63 12.24
CA PRO A 149 -26.25 15.72 11.10
C PRO A 149 -27.21 14.55 11.32
N SER A 150 -27.91 14.15 10.25
CA SER A 150 -28.77 12.97 10.28
C SER A 150 -27.93 11.70 10.46
N ARG A 151 -28.53 10.67 11.07
CA ARG A 151 -27.88 9.35 11.24
C ARG A 151 -27.42 8.75 9.92
N LEU A 152 -28.18 8.97 8.84
CA LEU A 152 -27.83 8.50 7.50
C LEU A 152 -26.60 9.22 6.94
N GLN A 153 -26.50 10.54 7.14
CA GLN A 153 -25.37 11.35 6.67
C GLN A 153 -24.08 10.94 7.39
N LEU A 154 -24.15 10.72 8.70
CA LEU A 154 -23.03 10.18 9.49
C LEU A 154 -22.65 8.76 9.07
N ALA A 155 -23.63 7.89 8.81
CA ALA A 155 -23.35 6.53 8.36
C ALA A 155 -22.58 6.52 7.02
N ILE A 156 -23.02 7.33 6.05
CA ILE A 156 -22.35 7.46 4.75
C ILE A 156 -20.94 8.04 4.92
N LEU A 157 -20.78 9.04 5.78
CA LEU A 157 -19.47 9.60 6.11
C LEU A 157 -18.53 8.55 6.72
N TYR A 158 -18.99 7.76 7.68
CA TYR A 158 -18.16 6.71 8.30
C TYR A 158 -17.80 5.58 7.33
N ILE A 159 -18.73 5.19 6.44
CA ILE A 159 -18.44 4.24 5.35
C ILE A 159 -17.35 4.81 4.44
N THR A 160 -17.47 6.10 4.09
CA THR A 160 -16.49 6.82 3.26
C THR A 160 -15.11 6.83 3.90
N LEU A 161 -15.02 7.19 5.19
CA LEU A 161 -13.76 7.20 5.94
C LEU A 161 -13.16 5.79 6.09
N GLY A 162 -14.01 4.78 6.30
CA GLY A 162 -13.59 3.38 6.36
C GLY A 162 -13.00 2.90 5.04
N LEU A 163 -13.68 3.14 3.93
CA LEU A 163 -13.18 2.80 2.58
C LEU A 163 -11.90 3.55 2.24
N ALA A 164 -11.83 4.85 2.53
CA ALA A 164 -10.62 5.64 2.32
C ALA A 164 -9.45 5.05 3.12
N SER A 165 -9.64 4.77 4.41
CA SER A 165 -8.60 4.21 5.29
C SER A 165 -8.16 2.81 4.88
N LEU A 166 -9.10 1.95 4.44
CA LEU A 166 -8.80 0.64 3.86
C LEU A 166 -7.92 0.76 2.62
N GLY A 167 -8.26 1.70 1.74
CA GLY A 167 -7.45 1.99 0.56
C GLY A 167 -6.02 2.43 0.90
N VAL A 168 -5.84 3.26 1.92
CA VAL A 168 -4.51 3.68 2.41
C VAL A 168 -3.70 2.49 2.90
N GLY A 169 -4.32 1.65 3.73
CA GLY A 169 -3.64 0.53 4.37
C GLY A 169 -3.03 -0.45 3.37
N GLY A 170 -3.78 -0.85 2.35
CA GLY A 170 -3.31 -1.88 1.43
C GLY A 170 -2.40 -1.42 0.28
N THR A 171 -2.31 -0.11 0.03
CA THR A 171 -1.53 0.43 -1.10
C THR A 171 -0.13 0.88 -0.69
N ARG A 172 0.02 1.78 0.29
CA ARG A 172 1.27 2.52 0.54
C ARG A 172 2.51 1.64 0.77
N PHE A 173 2.45 0.67 1.67
CA PHE A 173 3.63 -0.14 1.98
C PHE A 173 3.81 -1.29 0.99
N THR A 174 2.70 -1.82 0.48
CA THR A 174 2.72 -2.89 -0.52
C THR A 174 3.29 -2.44 -1.86
N ILE A 175 3.02 -1.20 -2.29
CA ILE A 175 3.61 -0.62 -3.51
C ILE A 175 5.14 -0.48 -3.34
N ALA A 176 5.60 -0.02 -2.17
CA ALA A 176 7.03 0.12 -1.89
C ALA A 176 7.77 -1.22 -1.99
N THR A 177 7.23 -2.26 -1.33
CA THR A 177 7.83 -3.60 -1.34
C THR A 177 7.76 -4.24 -2.73
N MET A 178 6.64 -4.11 -3.44
CA MET A 178 6.49 -4.59 -4.82
C MET A 178 7.48 -3.90 -5.77
N GLY A 179 7.68 -2.59 -5.61
CA GLY A 179 8.62 -1.81 -6.41
C GLY A 179 10.08 -2.17 -6.14
N ALA A 180 10.46 -2.34 -4.87
CA ALA A 180 11.79 -2.82 -4.52
C ALA A 180 12.04 -4.23 -5.08
N ALA A 181 11.02 -5.09 -5.08
CA ALA A 181 11.10 -6.43 -5.64
C ALA A 181 11.38 -6.47 -7.16
N GLN A 182 11.25 -5.34 -7.88
CA GLN A 182 11.61 -5.25 -9.30
C GLN A 182 13.12 -5.36 -9.56
N PHE A 183 13.94 -5.14 -8.53
CA PHE A 183 15.41 -5.17 -8.61
C PHE A 183 15.98 -6.37 -7.85
N ASP A 184 17.05 -6.95 -8.40
CA ASP A 184 17.75 -8.09 -7.78
C ASP A 184 18.98 -7.63 -6.98
N LYS A 185 19.61 -6.51 -7.38
CA LYS A 185 20.78 -5.95 -6.71
C LYS A 185 20.36 -5.06 -5.52
N PRO A 186 20.93 -5.24 -4.31
CA PRO A 186 20.56 -4.44 -3.13
C PRO A 186 20.86 -2.95 -3.32
N LYS A 187 21.89 -2.59 -4.10
CA LYS A 187 22.19 -1.19 -4.46
C LYS A 187 21.02 -0.52 -5.20
N ASN A 188 20.43 -1.21 -6.17
CA ASN A 188 19.32 -0.68 -6.97
C ASN A 188 18.02 -0.66 -6.17
N GLN A 189 17.80 -1.65 -5.30
CA GLN A 189 16.67 -1.64 -4.36
C GLN A 189 16.71 -0.43 -3.42
N ARG A 190 17.89 -0.12 -2.85
CA ARG A 190 18.08 1.06 -1.99
C ARG A 190 17.88 2.36 -2.76
N ALA A 191 18.41 2.47 -3.98
CA ALA A 191 18.20 3.64 -4.84
C ALA A 191 16.71 3.84 -5.17
N PHE A 192 16.00 2.76 -5.50
CA PHE A 192 14.55 2.81 -5.71
C PHE A 192 13.79 3.25 -4.45
N LEU A 193 14.08 2.67 -3.29
CA LEU A 193 13.42 3.03 -2.03
C LEU A 193 13.70 4.49 -1.64
N SER A 194 14.93 4.98 -1.85
CA SER A 194 15.27 6.38 -1.63
C SER A 194 14.43 7.31 -2.54
N LEU A 195 14.34 6.98 -3.83
CA LEU A 195 13.49 7.73 -4.77
C LEU A 195 12.00 7.65 -4.39
N TYR A 196 11.54 6.49 -3.96
CA TYR A 196 10.17 6.25 -3.53
C TYR A 196 9.80 7.13 -2.34
N PHE A 197 10.61 7.13 -1.29
CA PHE A 197 10.36 7.96 -0.11
C PHE A 197 10.51 9.45 -0.42
N LEU A 198 11.45 9.85 -1.27
CA LEU A 198 11.55 11.23 -1.74
C LEU A 198 10.24 11.67 -2.42
N ALA A 199 9.75 10.89 -3.38
CA ALA A 199 8.50 11.17 -4.08
C ALA A 199 7.30 11.19 -3.11
N PHE A 200 7.25 10.26 -2.15
CA PHE A 200 6.24 10.21 -1.11
C PHE A 200 6.23 11.49 -0.25
N TYR A 201 7.38 11.93 0.26
CA TYR A 201 7.46 13.12 1.11
C TYR A 201 7.18 14.42 0.34
N VAL A 202 7.63 14.53 -0.91
CA VAL A 202 7.30 15.67 -1.77
C VAL A 202 5.78 15.72 -2.05
N ALA A 203 5.17 14.59 -2.38
CA ALA A 203 3.73 14.48 -2.58
C ALA A 203 2.97 14.84 -1.28
N ASN A 204 3.40 14.32 -0.14
CA ASN A 204 2.78 14.59 1.15
C ASN A 204 2.88 16.08 1.54
N GLY A 205 4.05 16.70 1.40
CA GLY A 205 4.25 18.13 1.66
C GLY A 205 3.41 19.01 0.73
N THR A 206 3.28 18.62 -0.54
CA THR A 206 2.41 19.33 -1.50
C THR A 206 0.94 19.22 -1.09
N GLY A 207 0.48 18.05 -0.65
CA GLY A 207 -0.88 17.88 -0.15
C GLY A 207 -1.17 18.69 1.11
N LEU A 208 -0.23 18.72 2.05
CA LEU A 208 -0.34 19.50 3.29
C LEU A 208 -0.26 21.02 3.11
N THR A 209 0.02 21.50 1.91
CA THR A 209 0.15 22.94 1.62
C THR A 209 -0.83 23.36 0.53
N ALA A 210 -0.59 22.93 -0.70
CA ALA A 210 -1.37 23.33 -1.86
C ALA A 210 -2.83 22.85 -1.77
N MET A 211 -3.06 21.61 -1.34
CA MET A 211 -4.44 21.10 -1.27
C MET A 211 -5.22 21.73 -0.11
N ILE A 212 -4.60 21.89 1.07
CA ILE A 212 -5.22 22.63 2.18
C ILE A 212 -5.56 24.06 1.76
N TYR A 213 -4.66 24.74 1.02
CA TYR A 213 -4.95 26.07 0.49
C TYR A 213 -6.18 26.10 -0.41
N ILE A 214 -6.33 25.11 -1.31
CA ILE A 214 -7.51 24.99 -2.18
C ILE A 214 -8.77 24.72 -1.36
N GLU A 215 -8.70 23.82 -0.38
CA GLU A 215 -9.82 23.47 0.50
C GLU A 215 -10.34 24.68 1.29
N ASP A 216 -9.43 25.49 1.85
CA ASP A 216 -9.79 26.65 2.68
C ASP A 216 -10.16 27.90 1.86
N ASN A 217 -9.59 28.13 0.67
CA ASN A 217 -9.78 29.39 -0.09
C ASN A 217 -10.70 29.26 -1.30
N VAL A 218 -10.73 28.10 -1.97
CA VAL A 218 -11.54 27.88 -3.19
C VAL A 218 -12.78 27.06 -2.86
N GLY A 219 -12.64 26.08 -1.97
CA GLY A 219 -13.73 25.30 -1.40
C GLY A 219 -13.56 23.80 -1.59
N TRP A 220 -14.26 23.05 -0.72
CA TRP A 220 -14.16 21.60 -0.60
C TRP A 220 -14.50 20.84 -1.87
N ASN A 221 -15.55 21.27 -2.59
CA ASN A 221 -16.00 20.56 -3.80
C ASN A 221 -14.86 20.42 -4.81
N LEU A 222 -14.20 21.52 -5.17
CA LEU A 222 -13.11 21.52 -6.15
C LEU A 222 -11.90 20.71 -5.67
N ALA A 223 -11.53 20.81 -4.39
CA ALA A 223 -10.42 20.04 -3.82
C ALA A 223 -10.65 18.52 -3.87
N PHE A 224 -11.85 18.06 -3.51
CA PHE A 224 -12.20 16.63 -3.56
C PHE A 224 -12.26 16.12 -5.00
N TRP A 225 -12.66 16.93 -5.97
CA TRP A 225 -12.59 16.57 -7.40
C TRP A 225 -11.14 16.38 -7.87
N ILE A 226 -10.24 17.28 -7.47
CA ILE A 226 -8.81 17.15 -7.77
C ILE A 226 -8.26 15.87 -7.14
N CYS A 227 -8.61 15.56 -5.89
CA CYS A 227 -8.23 14.31 -5.24
C CYS A 227 -8.75 13.08 -5.99
N LEU A 228 -10.00 13.11 -6.46
CA LEU A 228 -10.58 12.00 -7.23
C LEU A 228 -9.84 11.79 -8.55
N VAL A 229 -9.62 12.85 -9.32
CA VAL A 229 -8.89 12.77 -10.60
C VAL A 229 -7.46 12.27 -10.36
N SER A 230 -6.78 12.78 -9.33
CA SER A 230 -5.44 12.33 -8.95
C SER A 230 -5.41 10.83 -8.61
N ASN A 231 -6.39 10.35 -7.84
CA ASN A 231 -6.50 8.93 -7.48
C ASN A 231 -6.80 8.04 -8.71
N VAL A 232 -7.68 8.49 -9.62
CA VAL A 232 -7.96 7.81 -10.90
C VAL A 232 -6.69 7.70 -11.75
N ILE A 233 -5.96 8.80 -11.91
CA ILE A 233 -4.69 8.82 -12.66
C ILE A 233 -3.70 7.83 -12.03
N ALA A 234 -3.57 7.85 -10.70
CA ALA A 234 -2.69 6.94 -9.99
C ALA A 234 -3.05 5.46 -10.22
N LEU A 235 -4.34 5.12 -10.19
CA LEU A 235 -4.83 3.77 -10.49
C LEU A 235 -4.54 3.38 -11.95
N VAL A 236 -4.80 4.26 -12.91
CA VAL A 236 -4.54 4.01 -14.34
C VAL A 236 -3.04 3.80 -14.61
N LEU A 237 -2.18 4.62 -14.01
CA LEU A 237 -0.73 4.44 -14.06
C LEU A 237 -0.32 3.09 -13.48
N PHE A 238 -0.91 2.70 -12.35
CA PHE A 238 -0.57 1.43 -11.71
C PHE A 238 -0.94 0.24 -12.60
N LEU A 239 -2.16 0.25 -13.14
CA LEU A 239 -2.69 -0.82 -13.98
C LEU A 239 -1.99 -0.90 -15.34
N SER A 240 -1.70 0.23 -15.98
CA SER A 240 -0.96 0.26 -17.26
C SER A 240 0.47 -0.27 -17.13
N GLY A 241 1.08 -0.13 -15.95
CA GLY A 241 2.38 -0.69 -15.62
C GLY A 241 2.44 -2.23 -15.56
N LYS A 242 1.29 -2.94 -15.59
CA LYS A 242 1.21 -4.40 -15.40
C LYS A 242 2.18 -5.22 -16.27
N ARG A 243 2.40 -4.80 -17.52
CA ARG A 243 3.30 -5.49 -18.46
C ARG A 243 4.79 -5.30 -18.10
N PHE A 244 5.12 -4.23 -17.41
CA PHE A 244 6.48 -3.89 -17.00
C PHE A 244 6.83 -4.45 -15.61
N TYR A 245 5.84 -4.85 -14.82
CA TYR A 245 6.07 -5.47 -13.51
C TYR A 245 6.56 -6.91 -13.66
N ARG A 246 7.76 -7.17 -13.12
CA ARG A 246 8.28 -8.53 -12.96
C ARG A 246 7.42 -9.30 -11.98
N ARG A 247 6.93 -10.47 -12.41
CA ARG A 247 6.34 -11.48 -11.52
C ARG A 247 7.48 -12.31 -10.96
N LYS A 248 7.80 -12.13 -9.68
CA LYS A 248 8.67 -13.07 -8.98
C LYS A 248 7.83 -14.26 -8.48
N PRO A 249 8.28 -15.51 -8.65
CA PRO A 249 7.65 -16.64 -7.98
C PRO A 249 7.75 -16.44 -6.47
N LYS A 250 6.68 -16.74 -5.73
CA LYS A 250 6.64 -16.61 -4.28
C LYS A 250 7.67 -17.55 -3.65
N VAL A 251 8.50 -17.03 -2.75
CA VAL A 251 9.31 -17.86 -1.86
C VAL A 251 8.37 -18.42 -0.80
N GLU A 252 8.21 -19.74 -0.76
CA GLU A 252 7.33 -20.49 0.13
C GLU A 252 7.76 -20.41 1.60
N ARG A 253 7.53 -19.28 2.27
CA ARG A 253 7.22 -19.23 3.72
C ARG A 253 6.89 -17.80 4.11
N ASN A 254 5.62 -17.53 4.40
CA ASN A 254 5.27 -16.27 5.06
C ASN A 254 5.57 -16.39 6.58
N PRO A 255 6.57 -15.65 7.11
CA PRO A 255 6.93 -15.69 8.53
C PRO A 255 5.81 -15.18 9.45
N PHE A 256 4.94 -14.27 8.98
CA PHE A 256 3.78 -13.80 9.75
C PHE A 256 2.72 -14.87 9.90
N LEU A 257 2.48 -15.70 8.88
CA LEU A 257 1.62 -16.88 9.00
C LEU A 257 2.18 -17.85 10.04
N SER A 258 3.50 -18.02 10.11
CA SER A 258 4.13 -18.81 11.17
C SER A 258 3.87 -18.20 12.55
N PHE A 259 3.99 -16.89 12.70
CA PHE A 259 3.70 -16.20 13.97
C PHE A 259 2.23 -16.33 14.38
N VAL A 260 1.29 -16.11 13.45
CA VAL A 260 -0.15 -16.27 13.69
C VAL A 260 -0.50 -17.72 14.03
N HIS A 261 0.09 -18.71 13.34
CA HIS A 261 -0.07 -20.12 13.70
C HIS A 261 0.45 -20.41 15.11
N VAL A 262 1.58 -19.83 15.52
CA VAL A 262 2.12 -20.00 16.87
C VAL A 262 1.20 -19.36 17.92
N VAL A 263 0.66 -18.16 17.65
CA VAL A 263 -0.30 -17.50 18.55
C VAL A 263 -1.61 -18.29 18.63
N LEU A 264 -2.16 -18.74 17.50
CA LEU A 264 -3.36 -19.57 17.46
C LEU A 264 -3.14 -20.92 18.16
N ALA A 265 -2.00 -21.57 17.92
CA ALA A 265 -1.61 -22.80 18.61
C ALA A 265 -1.45 -22.57 20.11
N ALA A 266 -0.85 -21.45 20.54
CA ALA A 266 -0.72 -21.10 21.95
C ALA A 266 -2.08 -20.83 22.60
N ILE A 267 -3.00 -20.15 21.91
CA ILE A 267 -4.37 -19.89 22.39
C ILE A 267 -5.16 -21.21 22.48
N GLN A 268 -5.08 -22.08 21.47
CA GLN A 268 -5.73 -23.40 21.48
C GLN A 268 -5.16 -24.29 22.60
N LYS A 269 -3.84 -24.23 22.83
CA LYS A 269 -3.15 -25.02 23.86
C LYS A 269 -3.27 -24.42 25.26
N ARG A 270 -3.83 -23.21 25.41
CA ARG A 270 -4.07 -22.54 26.71
C ARG A 270 -5.14 -23.24 27.55
N ASN A 271 -6.11 -23.90 26.92
CA ASN A 271 -7.17 -24.67 27.61
C ASN A 271 -6.84 -26.15 27.79
N ILE A 272 -5.69 -26.61 27.28
CA ILE A 272 -5.20 -27.96 27.56
C ILE A 272 -4.38 -27.84 28.85
N SER A 273 -5.03 -28.02 30.00
CA SER A 273 -4.34 -28.26 31.27
C SER A 273 -3.29 -29.32 31.02
N GLY A 274 -2.02 -28.96 31.24
CA GLY A 274 -0.91 -29.88 31.02
C GLY A 274 -1.12 -31.13 31.84
N THR A 275 -1.48 -32.23 31.20
CA THR A 275 -1.19 -33.55 31.75
C THR A 275 0.32 -33.66 31.74
N PHE A 276 0.96 -33.30 32.85
CA PHE A 276 2.29 -33.79 33.21
C PHE A 276 2.15 -35.29 33.48
N GLY A 277 1.86 -36.05 32.43
CA GLY A 277 1.75 -37.51 32.44
C GLY A 277 3.12 -38.07 32.10
N ASN A 278 3.74 -38.65 33.12
CA ASN A 278 4.91 -39.53 33.15
C ASN A 278 5.73 -39.66 31.85
N ARG A 279 7.00 -39.24 31.92
CA ARG A 279 8.03 -39.60 30.94
C ARG A 279 8.38 -41.07 31.13
N ASP A 280 7.80 -41.95 30.31
CA ASP A 280 8.35 -43.29 30.11
C ASP A 280 9.60 -43.16 29.23
N TYR A 281 10.76 -43.16 29.89
CA TYR A 281 12.06 -43.26 29.23
C TYR A 281 12.25 -44.72 28.79
N TYR A 282 12.20 -44.97 27.49
CA TYR A 282 12.70 -46.22 26.91
C TYR A 282 14.23 -46.26 27.06
N TYR A 283 14.72 -47.04 28.03
CA TYR A 283 16.09 -47.56 28.00
C TYR A 283 16.09 -48.80 27.09
N GLY A 284 16.69 -48.67 25.91
CA GLY A 284 17.08 -49.82 25.09
C GLY A 284 18.48 -50.26 25.51
N SER A 285 18.55 -51.41 26.18
CA SER A 285 19.75 -52.24 26.31
C SER A 285 19.61 -53.45 25.41
#